data_AF-A0A7G5MSQ7-F1
#
_entry.id   AF-A0A7G5MSQ7-F1
#
_cell.length_a   1.000
_cell.length_b   1.000
_cell.length_c   1.000
_cell.angle_alpha   90.00
_cell.angle_beta   90.00
_cell.angle_gamma   90.00
#
_symmetry.space_group_name_H-M   'P 1'
#
loop_
_entity.id
_entity.type
_entity.pdbx_description
1 polymer ?
#
loop_
_entity_poly.entity_id
_entity_poly.type
_entity_poly.pdbx_seq_one_letter_code
_entity_poly.pdbx_strand_id
1 'polypeptide(L)'
;MIQYESIKKALGVDIAVSPEMADAIYRWQRMYSNKPPWLSKDVKGLNLPAAVSSEFARLVTNEAKIEISGSPRAEFIDGILTGFRSNLRKYVEYAGAAGGICFKPYPSGDTVAVDVVRAGNCYPTEFDSSGAMTGAIFPEFRRKGKKLYTRLEYHSLRDGRYTIENRAFVSTKAIVKTDEIVQLGTEIKLETVDEWADISPYEEFQNADCTLFSYLKMPLANNIDPDSPLGVAVYSRAEKQIQDADEIYGATLWEYKSKETAIQASNEFFKKNRQGEVLLPKGQERLYYPMGNSIADPTTGKPLFNVYSPDIRDQSFFNGYNRIIQKVEFNSGLAYGTLSDPQNVEKTAEEIKTSKQRSYSTVKDIQNSTEEAIRSLVRSIEVWVEFGHLAPPGKVEVSCDWDDSLIVDKKYELEQLRADLAAGIIGPVEFRMKRFGETEDQAVKALAKIQFPDDIQE
;
A
#
# COMPACT_ATOMS: atom_id res chain seq x y z
N MET A 1 15.20 -1.34 8.44
CA MET A 1 15.70 -2.67 8.07
C MET A 1 16.92 -3.04 8.91
N ILE A 2 17.05 -4.32 9.22
CA ILE A 2 18.25 -4.97 9.76
C ILE A 2 19.12 -5.35 8.56
N GLN A 3 20.44 -5.30 8.72
CA GLN A 3 21.38 -5.80 7.70
C GLN A 3 21.18 -7.32 7.47
N TYR A 4 21.02 -7.75 6.22
CA TYR A 4 20.82 -9.17 5.90
C TYR A 4 22.00 -10.04 6.38
N GLU A 5 23.24 -9.55 6.27
CA GLU A 5 24.42 -10.22 6.80
C GLU A 5 24.38 -10.41 8.33
N SER A 6 23.78 -9.47 9.07
CA SER A 6 23.59 -9.64 10.51
C SER A 6 22.58 -10.75 10.81
N ILE A 7 21.53 -10.87 10.00
CA ILE A 7 20.54 -11.94 10.13
C ILE A 7 21.16 -13.30 9.77
N LYS A 8 21.89 -13.38 8.64
CA LYS A 8 22.60 -14.59 8.22
C LYS A 8 23.60 -15.07 9.27
N LYS A 9 24.39 -14.17 9.83
CA LYS A 9 25.34 -14.49 10.91
C LYS A 9 24.63 -14.93 12.19
N ALA A 10 23.47 -14.34 12.49
CA ALA A 10 22.66 -14.74 13.63
C ALA A 10 22.12 -16.15 13.39
N LEU A 11 21.18 -16.32 12.47
CA LEU A 11 20.38 -17.54 12.31
C LEU A 11 21.01 -18.64 11.44
N GLY A 12 22.09 -18.35 10.71
CA GLY A 12 22.65 -19.30 9.74
C GLY A 12 21.79 -19.51 8.50
N VAL A 13 20.82 -18.62 8.25
CA VAL A 13 19.85 -18.70 7.16
C VAL A 13 20.06 -17.54 6.18
N ASP A 14 20.00 -17.84 4.88
CA ASP A 14 20.07 -16.85 3.83
C ASP A 14 18.73 -16.13 3.62
N ILE A 15 18.80 -14.82 3.36
CA ILE A 15 17.63 -14.02 2.99
C ILE A 15 17.43 -14.14 1.48
N ALA A 16 16.25 -14.57 1.06
CA ALA A 16 15.86 -14.71 -0.35
C ALA A 16 15.37 -13.38 -0.94
N VAL A 17 16.15 -12.31 -0.72
CA VAL A 17 15.91 -10.97 -1.27
C VAL A 17 17.22 -10.47 -1.86
N SER A 18 17.23 -10.18 -3.16
CA SER A 18 18.38 -9.58 -3.83
C SER A 18 18.65 -8.15 -3.34
N PRO A 19 19.89 -7.64 -3.44
CA PRO A 19 20.22 -6.26 -3.12
C PRO A 19 19.32 -5.25 -3.86
N GLU A 20 19.05 -5.48 -5.14
CA GLU A 20 18.23 -4.63 -5.99
C GLU A 20 16.78 -4.56 -5.48
N MET A 21 16.22 -5.70 -5.05
CA MET A 21 14.89 -5.74 -4.44
C MET A 21 14.86 -5.04 -3.08
N ALA A 22 15.88 -5.23 -2.25
CA ALA A 22 15.97 -4.57 -0.96
C ALA A 22 15.97 -3.04 -1.09
N ASP A 23 16.77 -2.53 -2.03
CA ASP A 23 16.85 -1.09 -2.35
C ASP A 23 15.53 -0.57 -2.92
N ALA A 24 14.86 -1.35 -3.79
CA ALA A 24 13.56 -0.99 -4.33
C ALA A 24 12.48 -0.91 -3.24
N ILE A 25 12.38 -1.91 -2.35
CA ILE A 25 11.44 -1.91 -1.23
C ILE A 25 11.69 -0.69 -0.34
N TYR A 26 12.95 -0.41 0.00
CA TYR A 26 13.30 0.77 0.79
C TYR A 26 12.87 2.09 0.11
N ARG A 27 13.17 2.22 -1.18
CA ARG A 27 12.81 3.39 -1.98
C ARG A 27 11.30 3.57 -2.07
N TRP A 28 10.53 2.52 -2.31
CA TRP A 28 9.06 2.56 -2.33
C TRP A 28 8.49 2.99 -0.98
N GLN A 29 9.02 2.50 0.15
CA GLN A 29 8.57 2.96 1.47
C GLN A 29 8.81 4.45 1.70
N ARG A 30 9.95 4.97 1.25
CA ARG A 30 10.27 6.39 1.30
C ARG A 30 9.35 7.21 0.40
N MET A 31 9.09 6.74 -0.81
CA MET A 31 8.14 7.32 -1.76
C MET A 31 6.73 7.40 -1.16
N TYR A 32 6.22 6.29 -0.62
CA TYR A 32 4.92 6.23 0.06
C TYR A 32 4.83 7.18 1.25
N SER A 33 5.92 7.35 2.01
CA SER A 33 5.99 8.29 3.13
C SER A 33 6.25 9.75 2.72
N ASN A 34 6.15 10.07 1.42
CA ASN A 34 6.44 11.38 0.81
C ASN A 34 7.83 11.93 1.12
N LYS A 35 8.81 11.03 1.16
CA LYS A 35 10.24 11.34 1.33
C LYS A 35 11.10 10.72 0.23
N PRO A 36 10.72 10.76 -1.06
CA PRO A 36 11.56 10.20 -2.11
C PRO A 36 12.93 10.89 -2.17
N PRO A 37 13.96 10.22 -2.72
CA PRO A 37 15.34 10.72 -2.69
C PRO A 37 15.58 11.97 -3.54
N TRP A 38 14.68 12.30 -4.48
CA TRP A 38 14.80 13.49 -5.36
C TRP A 38 14.20 14.77 -4.77
N LEU A 39 13.56 14.73 -3.60
CA LEU A 39 13.02 15.95 -3.00
C LEU A 39 14.13 16.95 -2.67
N SER A 40 13.85 18.23 -2.89
CA SER A 40 14.79 19.32 -2.64
C SER A 40 14.06 20.58 -2.17
N LYS A 41 14.81 21.69 -2.09
CA LYS A 41 14.19 23.00 -1.82
C LYS A 41 13.18 23.37 -2.89
N ASP A 42 13.44 23.00 -4.14
CA ASP A 42 12.68 23.41 -5.32
C ASP A 42 11.75 22.30 -5.84
N VAL A 43 12.01 21.03 -5.52
CA VAL A 43 11.16 19.88 -5.87
C VAL A 43 10.29 19.49 -4.68
N LYS A 44 8.96 19.43 -4.87
CA LYS A 44 7.98 19.13 -3.83
C LYS A 44 7.23 17.84 -4.15
N GLY A 45 7.22 16.92 -3.19
CA GLY A 45 6.53 15.64 -3.30
C GLY A 45 5.01 15.79 -3.26
N LEU A 46 4.33 15.17 -4.22
CA LEU A 46 2.89 15.25 -4.42
C LEU A 46 2.10 14.14 -3.71
N ASN A 47 2.75 13.26 -2.91
CA ASN A 47 2.14 12.06 -2.33
C ASN A 47 1.55 11.08 -3.37
N LEU A 48 1.96 11.13 -4.64
CA LEU A 48 1.42 10.25 -5.70
C LEU A 48 1.52 8.74 -5.37
N PRO A 49 2.63 8.22 -4.82
CA PRO A 49 2.71 6.81 -4.42
C PRO A 49 1.61 6.41 -3.43
N ALA A 50 1.35 7.25 -2.41
CA ALA A 50 0.29 7.01 -1.43
C ALA A 50 -1.11 7.13 -2.07
N ALA A 51 -1.32 8.12 -2.95
CA ALA A 51 -2.59 8.29 -3.65
C ALA A 51 -2.92 7.07 -4.54
N VAL A 52 -1.93 6.57 -5.30
CA VAL A 52 -2.09 5.38 -6.15
C VAL A 52 -2.40 4.14 -5.29
N SER A 53 -1.62 3.89 -4.24
CA SER A 53 -1.83 2.71 -3.37
C SER A 53 -3.17 2.77 -2.65
N SER A 54 -3.60 3.94 -2.15
CA SER A 54 -4.86 4.11 -1.44
C SER A 54 -6.07 3.96 -2.36
N GLU A 55 -5.94 4.38 -3.61
CA GLU A 55 -7.01 4.24 -4.59
C GLU A 55 -7.19 2.79 -5.03
N PHE A 56 -6.10 2.04 -5.27
CA PHE A 56 -6.22 0.60 -5.48
C PHE A 56 -6.83 -0.11 -4.28
N ALA A 57 -6.39 0.21 -3.06
CA ALA A 57 -6.98 -0.35 -1.85
C ALA A 57 -8.47 -0.05 -1.75
N ARG A 58 -8.89 1.18 -2.10
CA ARG A 58 -10.31 1.54 -2.18
C ARG A 58 -11.05 0.66 -3.18
N LEU A 59 -10.58 0.59 -4.42
CA LEU A 59 -11.23 -0.14 -5.51
C LEU A 59 -11.35 -1.64 -5.20
N VAL A 60 -10.31 -2.22 -4.60
CA VAL A 60 -10.28 -3.63 -4.19
C VAL A 60 -11.28 -3.91 -3.08
N THR A 61 -11.36 -3.05 -2.05
CA THR A 61 -12.13 -3.37 -0.83
C THR A 61 -13.49 -2.69 -0.71
N ASN A 62 -13.91 -1.87 -1.67
CA ASN A 62 -15.08 -0.99 -1.50
C ASN A 62 -16.37 -1.74 -1.15
N GLU A 63 -16.56 -2.94 -1.71
CA GLU A 63 -17.76 -3.74 -1.55
C GLU A 63 -17.44 -5.17 -1.06
N ALA A 64 -16.26 -5.34 -0.46
CA ALA A 64 -15.78 -6.64 0.00
C ALA A 64 -16.59 -7.18 1.18
N LYS A 65 -17.10 -8.41 1.04
CA LYS A 65 -17.72 -9.22 2.08
C LYS A 65 -16.90 -10.49 2.25
N ILE A 66 -16.43 -10.72 3.47
CA ILE A 66 -15.61 -11.89 3.81
C ILE A 66 -16.30 -12.58 4.99
N GLU A 67 -16.71 -13.82 4.77
CA GLU A 67 -17.44 -14.62 5.75
C GLU A 67 -16.74 -15.96 5.95
N ILE A 68 -16.59 -16.37 7.21
CA ILE A 68 -16.10 -17.69 7.58
C ILE A 68 -17.26 -18.47 8.21
N SER A 69 -17.57 -19.64 7.67
CA SER A 69 -18.75 -20.43 8.08
C SER A 69 -18.49 -21.94 8.05
N GLY A 70 -19.43 -22.73 8.57
CA GLY A 70 -19.44 -24.20 8.47
C GLY A 70 -19.46 -24.98 9.80
N SER A 71 -19.01 -24.39 10.91
CA SER A 71 -19.03 -25.03 12.24
C SER A 71 -18.83 -24.01 13.38
N PRO A 72 -18.97 -24.40 14.66
CA PRO A 72 -18.62 -23.53 15.79
C PRO A 72 -17.16 -23.04 15.76
N ARG A 73 -16.23 -23.84 15.20
CA ARG A 73 -14.85 -23.40 14.94
C ARG A 73 -14.78 -22.28 13.91
N ALA A 74 -15.55 -22.40 12.83
CA ALA A 74 -15.63 -21.35 11.82
C ALA A 74 -16.17 -20.04 12.41
N GLU A 75 -17.21 -20.11 13.25
CA GLU A 75 -17.75 -18.93 13.96
C GLU A 75 -16.71 -18.29 14.89
N PHE A 76 -15.91 -19.10 15.60
CA PHE A 76 -14.82 -18.61 16.44
C PHE A 76 -13.73 -17.89 15.63
N ILE A 77 -13.30 -18.49 14.50
CA ILE A 77 -12.31 -17.90 13.59
C ILE A 77 -12.87 -16.63 12.94
N ASP A 78 -14.16 -16.62 12.58
CA ASP A 78 -14.81 -15.42 12.06
C ASP A 78 -14.75 -14.27 13.06
N GLY A 79 -14.98 -14.56 14.35
CA GLY A 79 -14.83 -13.59 15.43
C GLY A 79 -13.44 -12.96 15.48
N ILE A 80 -12.38 -13.78 15.41
CA ILE A 80 -10.97 -13.34 15.39
C ILE A 80 -10.71 -12.35 14.23
N LEU A 81 -11.30 -12.59 13.07
CA LEU A 81 -11.05 -11.79 11.86
C LEU A 81 -11.84 -10.47 11.80
N THR A 82 -12.68 -10.15 12.78
CA THR A 82 -13.45 -8.89 12.83
C THR A 82 -12.53 -7.65 12.78
N GLY A 83 -11.48 -7.63 13.60
CA GLY A 83 -10.49 -6.55 13.61
C GLY A 83 -9.67 -6.51 12.32
N PHE A 84 -9.39 -7.66 11.72
CA PHE A 84 -8.69 -7.77 10.45
C PHE A 84 -9.51 -7.17 9.30
N ARG A 85 -10.79 -7.57 9.15
CA ARG A 85 -11.70 -7.08 8.11
C ARG A 85 -11.87 -5.56 8.14
N SER A 86 -12.06 -4.98 9.32
CA SER A 86 -12.19 -3.52 9.47
C SER A 86 -10.94 -2.74 9.04
N ASN A 87 -9.78 -3.39 9.01
CA ASN A 87 -8.51 -2.80 8.57
C ASN A 87 -8.03 -3.31 7.20
N LEU A 88 -8.82 -4.15 6.50
CA LEU A 88 -8.39 -4.80 5.26
C LEU A 88 -7.90 -3.79 4.22
N ARG A 89 -8.64 -2.69 4.02
CA ARG A 89 -8.25 -1.61 3.09
C ARG A 89 -6.86 -1.07 3.38
N LYS A 90 -6.56 -0.82 4.66
CA LYS A 90 -5.24 -0.34 5.08
C LYS A 90 -4.15 -1.37 4.81
N TYR A 91 -4.44 -2.66 4.95
CA TYR A 91 -3.47 -3.72 4.67
C TYR A 91 -3.21 -3.90 3.17
N VAL A 92 -4.26 -3.84 2.34
CA VAL A 92 -4.12 -3.81 0.88
C VAL A 92 -3.32 -2.59 0.43
N GLU A 93 -3.56 -1.42 1.04
CA GLU A 93 -2.78 -0.21 0.74
C GLU A 93 -1.30 -0.39 1.06
N TYR A 94 -0.96 -0.93 2.24
CA TYR A 94 0.43 -1.22 2.61
C TYR A 94 1.08 -2.25 1.72
N ALA A 95 0.34 -3.29 1.31
CA ALA A 95 0.83 -4.27 0.34
C ALA A 95 1.09 -3.61 -1.01
N GLY A 96 0.14 -2.80 -1.51
CA GLY A 96 0.29 -2.04 -2.75
C GLY A 96 1.46 -1.06 -2.71
N ALA A 97 1.73 -0.47 -1.55
CA ALA A 97 2.79 0.51 -1.39
C ALA A 97 4.21 -0.07 -1.45
N ALA A 98 4.40 -1.36 -1.13
CA ALA A 98 5.73 -1.95 -1.00
C ALA A 98 5.88 -3.34 -1.66
N GLY A 99 4.85 -3.82 -2.35
CA GLY A 99 4.84 -5.08 -3.09
C GLY A 99 4.30 -6.29 -2.33
N GLY A 100 4.15 -6.20 -1.01
CA GLY A 100 3.43 -7.20 -0.23
C GLY A 100 3.41 -6.93 1.27
N ILE A 101 2.71 -7.79 2.00
CA ILE A 101 2.55 -7.72 3.46
C ILE A 101 2.31 -9.12 4.01
N CYS A 102 2.82 -9.41 5.21
CA CYS A 102 2.58 -10.67 5.89
C CYS A 102 1.59 -10.51 7.04
N PHE A 103 0.78 -11.54 7.24
CA PHE A 103 -0.12 -11.68 8.37
C PHE A 103 0.33 -12.90 9.18
N LYS A 104 0.73 -12.68 10.44
CA LYS A 104 1.28 -13.71 11.31
C LYS A 104 0.37 -13.94 12.50
N PRO A 105 -0.50 -14.95 12.46
CA PRO A 105 -1.27 -15.37 13.63
C PRO A 105 -0.36 -15.83 14.76
N TYR A 106 -0.75 -15.54 16.01
CA TYR A 106 -0.09 -16.05 17.20
C TYR A 106 -1.09 -16.26 18.34
N PRO A 107 -0.84 -17.23 19.24
CA PRO A 107 -1.65 -17.41 20.44
C PRO A 107 -1.63 -16.18 21.34
N SER A 108 -2.79 -15.76 21.85
CA SER A 108 -2.94 -14.63 22.76
C SER A 108 -4.02 -14.92 23.80
N GLY A 109 -3.63 -15.57 24.91
CA GLY A 109 -4.58 -16.06 25.91
C GLY A 109 -5.51 -17.12 25.30
N ASP A 110 -6.82 -16.98 25.52
CA ASP A 110 -7.84 -17.90 24.99
C ASP A 110 -8.29 -17.54 23.55
N THR A 111 -7.45 -16.85 22.78
CA THR A 111 -7.73 -16.48 21.40
C THR A 111 -6.46 -16.46 20.55
N VAL A 112 -6.61 -16.14 19.26
CA VAL A 112 -5.51 -15.94 18.31
C VAL A 112 -5.54 -14.48 17.87
N ALA A 113 -4.41 -13.80 17.97
CA ALA A 113 -4.23 -12.46 17.43
C ALA A 113 -3.48 -12.53 16.10
N VAL A 114 -3.56 -11.47 15.28
CA VAL A 114 -2.89 -11.39 13.98
C VAL A 114 -1.93 -10.21 13.95
N ASP A 115 -0.64 -10.50 13.90
CA ASP A 115 0.39 -9.49 13.66
C ASP A 115 0.47 -9.14 12.18
N VAL A 116 0.56 -7.85 11.88
CA VAL A 116 0.63 -7.33 10.51
C VAL A 116 2.04 -6.84 10.24
N VAL A 117 2.79 -7.59 9.44
CA VAL A 117 4.20 -7.34 9.18
C VAL A 117 4.39 -6.77 7.78
N ARG A 118 4.71 -5.47 7.73
CA ARG A 118 4.99 -4.74 6.48
C ARG A 118 6.29 -5.23 5.83
N ALA A 119 6.38 -5.09 4.51
CA ALA A 119 7.63 -5.26 3.77
C ALA A 119 8.79 -4.49 4.44
N GLY A 120 10.02 -4.97 4.34
CA GLY A 120 11.18 -4.40 5.05
C GLY A 120 11.22 -4.69 6.56
N ASN A 121 10.15 -5.25 7.15
CA ASN A 121 10.16 -5.91 8.45
C ASN A 121 9.72 -7.38 8.34
N CYS A 122 9.72 -7.95 7.14
CA CYS A 122 9.64 -9.38 6.90
C CYS A 122 10.83 -9.71 6.00
N TYR A 123 11.61 -10.71 6.35
CA TYR A 123 12.75 -11.17 5.55
C TYR A 123 12.45 -12.58 5.05
N PRO A 124 11.92 -12.73 3.83
CA PRO A 124 11.76 -14.03 3.20
C PRO A 124 13.07 -14.79 3.18
N THR A 125 13.01 -16.08 3.46
CA THR A 125 14.18 -16.98 3.38
C THR A 125 13.99 -18.02 2.31
N GLU A 126 12.74 -18.40 2.00
CA GLU A 126 12.44 -19.56 1.19
C GLU A 126 11.10 -19.43 0.46
N PHE A 127 11.05 -20.04 -0.72
CA PHE A 127 9.88 -20.15 -1.56
C PHE A 127 9.79 -21.55 -2.16
N ASP A 128 8.58 -22.03 -2.42
CA ASP A 128 8.37 -23.27 -3.17
C ASP A 128 8.42 -23.05 -4.69
N SER A 129 8.25 -24.13 -5.46
CA SER A 129 8.27 -24.10 -6.93
C SER A 129 7.13 -23.29 -7.57
N SER A 130 6.07 -23.00 -6.81
CA SER A 130 4.97 -22.13 -7.26
C SER A 130 5.25 -20.65 -6.97
N GLY A 131 6.31 -20.35 -6.21
CA GLY A 131 6.63 -19.01 -5.75
C GLY A 131 5.90 -18.59 -4.48
N ALA A 132 5.26 -19.52 -3.76
CA ALA A 132 4.68 -19.27 -2.46
C ALA A 132 5.78 -19.23 -1.39
N MET A 133 5.72 -18.25 -0.48
CA MET A 133 6.72 -18.09 0.57
C MET A 133 6.54 -19.16 1.65
N THR A 134 7.54 -20.01 1.82
CA THR A 134 7.52 -21.11 2.81
C THR A 134 8.37 -20.83 4.04
N GLY A 135 9.25 -19.83 3.97
CA GLY A 135 10.08 -19.42 5.10
C GLY A 135 10.31 -17.92 5.16
N ALA A 136 10.29 -17.38 6.38
CA ALA A 136 10.45 -15.96 6.63
C ALA A 136 10.94 -15.68 8.06
N ILE A 137 11.59 -14.53 8.24
CA ILE A 137 12.03 -14.03 9.54
C ILE A 137 11.25 -12.75 9.88
N PHE A 138 10.68 -12.73 11.08
CA PHE A 138 9.89 -11.64 11.62
C PHE A 138 10.61 -11.00 12.83
N PRO A 139 11.19 -9.80 12.69
CA PRO A 139 11.77 -9.07 13.80
C PRO A 139 10.71 -8.40 14.68
N GLU A 140 10.92 -8.45 15.98
CA GLU A 140 10.22 -7.61 16.97
C GLU A 140 11.21 -6.67 17.65
N PHE A 141 10.86 -5.39 17.75
CA PHE A 141 11.74 -4.36 18.32
C PHE A 141 11.17 -3.79 19.62
N ARG A 142 11.98 -3.75 20.69
CA ARG A 142 11.63 -3.11 21.97
C ARG A 142 12.72 -2.14 22.41
N ARG A 143 12.33 -0.93 22.78
CA ARG A 143 13.27 0.11 23.22
C ARG A 143 13.12 0.36 24.71
N LYS A 144 14.19 0.16 25.49
CA LYS A 144 14.24 0.47 26.92
C LYS A 144 15.43 1.38 27.18
N GLY A 145 15.15 2.67 27.39
CA GLY A 145 16.18 3.71 27.51
C GLY A 145 17.06 3.81 26.26
N LYS A 146 18.38 3.60 26.43
CA LYS A 146 19.37 3.63 25.34
C LYS A 146 19.58 2.28 24.65
N LYS A 147 18.92 1.22 25.11
CA LYS A 147 19.04 -0.13 24.55
C LYS A 147 17.89 -0.40 23.58
N LEU A 148 18.22 -1.00 22.45
CA LEU A 148 17.28 -1.60 21.52
C LEU A 148 17.41 -3.12 21.65
N TYR A 149 16.32 -3.76 22.01
CA TYR A 149 16.17 -5.19 22.04
C TYR A 149 15.51 -5.63 20.73
N THR A 150 15.98 -6.73 20.16
CA THR A 150 15.46 -7.28 18.91
C THR A 150 15.29 -8.78 19.06
N ARG A 151 14.08 -9.28 18.85
CA ARG A 151 13.80 -10.72 18.71
C ARG A 151 13.66 -11.03 17.23
N LEU A 152 14.32 -12.08 16.76
CA LEU A 152 14.13 -12.65 15.43
C LEU A 152 13.34 -13.95 15.60
N GLU A 153 12.17 -14.00 14.99
CA GLU A 153 11.30 -15.18 14.91
C GLU A 153 11.40 -15.74 13.49
N TYR A 154 12.13 -16.84 13.32
CA TYR A 154 12.30 -17.54 12.05
C TYR A 154 11.23 -18.62 11.90
N HIS A 155 10.59 -18.67 10.74
CA HIS A 155 9.62 -19.69 10.35
C HIS A 155 10.11 -20.41 9.09
N SER A 156 9.91 -21.71 9.03
CA SER A 156 10.23 -22.52 7.85
C SER A 156 9.29 -23.72 7.72
N LEU A 157 8.68 -23.88 6.54
CA LEU A 157 7.96 -25.08 6.11
C LEU A 157 8.79 -25.82 5.06
N ARG A 158 9.27 -27.02 5.39
CA ARG A 158 10.01 -27.91 4.46
C ARG A 158 9.62 -29.36 4.68
N ASP A 159 9.31 -30.09 3.60
CA ASP A 159 9.09 -31.54 3.62
C ASP A 159 8.10 -32.01 4.71
N GLY A 160 7.01 -31.26 4.91
CA GLY A 160 5.99 -31.57 5.93
C GLY A 160 6.39 -31.23 7.37
N ARG A 161 7.51 -30.53 7.58
CA ARG A 161 8.02 -30.07 8.87
C ARG A 161 7.94 -28.55 8.95
N TYR A 162 7.30 -28.04 10.00
CA TYR A 162 7.28 -26.62 10.32
C TYR A 162 8.20 -26.33 11.51
N THR A 163 9.11 -25.38 11.36
CA THR A 163 10.05 -24.97 12.42
C THR A 163 9.83 -23.51 12.79
N ILE A 164 9.82 -23.21 14.09
CA ILE A 164 9.88 -21.84 14.62
C ILE A 164 11.14 -21.73 15.49
N GLU A 165 12.02 -20.76 15.20
CA GLU A 165 13.20 -20.47 16.01
C GLU A 165 13.18 -19.00 16.48
N ASN A 166 13.42 -18.79 17.78
CA ASN A 166 13.40 -17.49 18.42
C ASN A 166 14.75 -17.11 19.01
N ARG A 167 15.31 -15.98 18.57
CA ARG A 167 16.59 -15.47 19.09
C ARG A 167 16.51 -14.01 19.45
N ALA A 168 17.00 -13.65 20.64
CA ALA A 168 16.95 -12.28 21.15
C ALA A 168 18.34 -11.64 21.18
N PHE A 169 18.38 -10.34 20.89
CA PHE A 169 19.60 -9.55 20.85
C PHE A 169 19.39 -8.20 21.53
N VAL A 170 20.47 -7.61 22.03
CA VAL A 170 20.50 -6.25 22.56
C VAL A 170 21.62 -5.43 21.95
N SER A 171 21.27 -4.20 21.55
CA SER A 171 22.19 -3.21 21.03
C SER A 171 22.17 -1.93 21.85
N THR A 172 23.34 -1.46 22.27
CA THR A 172 23.55 -0.18 22.96
C THR A 172 23.91 0.97 22.01
N LYS A 173 24.18 0.65 20.74
CA LYS A 173 24.57 1.60 19.68
C LYS A 173 23.38 2.16 18.90
N ALA A 174 22.15 1.92 19.35
CA ALA A 174 20.93 2.43 18.72
C ALA A 174 20.73 3.94 18.96
N ILE A 175 21.71 4.76 18.57
CA ILE A 175 21.46 6.17 18.30
C ILE A 175 20.70 6.21 16.98
N VAL A 176 19.37 6.20 17.10
CA VAL A 176 18.41 6.46 16.02
C VAL A 176 18.61 7.91 15.60
N LYS A 177 19.61 8.18 14.76
CA LYS A 177 19.71 9.43 14.03
C LYS A 177 19.93 9.09 12.57
N THR A 178 18.88 9.37 11.82
CA THR A 178 18.80 9.24 10.37
C THR A 178 18.74 7.78 9.92
N ASP A 179 17.93 7.59 8.89
CA ASP A 179 17.67 6.37 8.19
C ASP A 179 18.86 5.39 8.08
N GLU A 180 18.51 4.09 8.11
CA GLU A 180 19.29 2.95 7.59
C GLU A 180 20.14 2.17 8.61
N ILE A 181 19.67 0.94 8.85
CA ILE A 181 20.37 -0.22 9.45
C ILE A 181 20.30 -0.36 10.98
N VAL A 182 19.49 -1.32 11.41
CA VAL A 182 19.50 -1.84 12.79
C VAL A 182 20.63 -2.87 12.94
N GLN A 183 21.54 -2.63 13.88
CA GLN A 183 22.53 -3.62 14.32
C GLN A 183 21.95 -4.46 15.47
N LEU A 184 21.94 -5.78 15.32
CA LEU A 184 21.40 -6.71 16.34
C LEU A 184 22.14 -6.59 17.68
N GLY A 185 23.46 -6.44 17.65
CA GLY A 185 24.28 -6.32 18.86
C GLY A 185 24.66 -7.68 19.43
N THR A 186 24.51 -7.88 20.74
CA THR A 186 24.88 -9.13 21.44
C THR A 186 23.65 -9.98 21.69
N GLU A 187 23.76 -11.28 21.47
CA GLU A 187 22.69 -12.24 21.78
C GLU A 187 22.44 -12.31 23.30
N ILE A 188 21.17 -12.43 23.66
CA ILE A 188 20.69 -12.54 25.03
C ILE A 188 19.66 -13.67 25.11
N LYS A 189 19.38 -14.16 26.32
CA LYS A 189 18.28 -15.09 26.52
C LYS A 189 16.93 -14.38 26.41
N LEU A 190 15.90 -15.08 25.94
CA LEU A 190 14.55 -14.53 25.77
C LEU A 190 13.99 -13.97 27.08
N GLU A 191 14.25 -14.64 28.20
CA GLU A 191 13.78 -14.26 29.55
C GLU A 191 14.43 -12.98 30.08
N THR A 192 15.39 -12.40 29.35
CA THR A 192 15.95 -11.07 29.66
C THR A 192 14.93 -9.94 29.41
N VAL A 193 13.91 -10.21 28.60
CA VAL A 193 12.81 -9.29 28.28
C VAL A 193 11.52 -9.95 28.77
N ASP A 194 10.82 -9.28 29.69
CA ASP A 194 9.67 -9.85 30.41
C ASP A 194 8.59 -10.36 29.45
N GLU A 195 8.34 -9.63 28.35
CA GLU A 195 7.34 -9.99 27.33
C GLU A 195 7.72 -11.20 26.47
N TRP A 196 8.99 -11.64 26.50
CA TRP A 196 9.49 -12.79 25.74
C TRP A 196 9.79 -14.00 26.64
N ALA A 197 9.59 -13.89 27.95
CA ALA A 197 9.99 -14.91 28.91
C ALA A 197 9.29 -16.26 28.69
N ASP A 198 8.05 -16.25 28.20
CA ASP A 198 7.26 -17.45 27.93
C ASP A 198 7.38 -17.95 26.47
N ILE A 199 8.22 -17.31 25.64
CA ILE A 199 8.44 -17.72 24.25
C ILE A 199 9.46 -18.85 24.20
N SER A 200 9.08 -19.96 23.57
CA SER A 200 9.99 -21.07 23.33
C SER A 200 11.09 -20.71 22.32
N PRO A 201 12.38 -20.98 22.62
CA PRO A 201 13.49 -20.76 21.68
C PRO A 201 13.36 -21.56 20.39
N TYR A 202 12.75 -22.76 20.43
CA TYR A 202 12.64 -23.65 19.28
C TYR A 202 11.38 -24.50 19.41
N GLU A 203 10.56 -24.50 18.36
CA GLU A 203 9.40 -25.39 18.23
C GLU A 203 9.42 -26.07 16.86
N GLU A 204 8.95 -27.31 16.83
CA GLU A 204 8.86 -28.09 15.60
C GLU A 204 7.54 -28.84 15.54
N PHE A 205 6.85 -28.70 14.40
CA PHE A 205 5.59 -29.37 14.11
C PHE A 205 5.78 -30.34 12.94
N GLN A 206 5.27 -31.55 13.12
CA GLN A 206 5.30 -32.61 12.10
C GLN A 206 3.97 -32.65 11.35
N ASN A 207 4.01 -33.13 10.10
CA ASN A 207 2.84 -33.21 9.20
C ASN A 207 2.19 -31.84 8.92
N ALA A 208 3.00 -30.79 8.84
CA ALA A 208 2.53 -29.46 8.48
C ALA A 208 2.28 -29.36 6.97
N ASP A 209 1.11 -28.86 6.59
CA ASP A 209 0.69 -28.68 5.18
C ASP A 209 0.56 -27.21 4.78
N CYS A 210 0.69 -26.28 5.74
CA CYS A 210 0.61 -24.85 5.51
C CYS A 210 1.61 -24.07 6.37
N THR A 211 1.85 -22.83 5.99
CA THR A 211 2.62 -21.89 6.81
C THR A 211 1.78 -21.38 7.99
N LEU A 212 2.44 -21.07 9.12
CA LEU A 212 1.82 -20.38 10.27
C LEU A 212 1.82 -18.84 10.12
N PHE A 213 1.87 -18.38 8.87
CA PHE A 213 1.72 -17.01 8.44
C PHE A 213 1.11 -17.01 7.03
N SER A 214 0.57 -15.89 6.60
CA SER A 214 0.07 -15.64 5.26
C SER A 214 0.80 -14.46 4.63
N TYR A 215 0.91 -14.46 3.30
CA TYR A 215 1.54 -13.38 2.53
C TYR A 215 0.63 -12.89 1.41
N LEU A 216 0.24 -11.62 1.50
CA LEU A 216 -0.41 -10.92 0.40
C LEU A 216 0.66 -10.32 -0.52
N LYS A 217 0.79 -10.90 -1.71
CA LYS A 217 1.71 -10.48 -2.77
C LYS A 217 0.98 -9.62 -3.79
N MET A 218 1.53 -8.49 -4.19
CA MET A 218 0.97 -7.74 -5.31
C MET A 218 1.15 -8.53 -6.63
N PRO A 219 0.08 -8.76 -7.42
CA PRO A 219 0.07 -9.67 -8.57
C PRO A 219 0.64 -9.00 -9.83
N LEU A 220 1.80 -8.37 -9.69
CA LEU A 220 2.53 -7.74 -10.78
C LEU A 220 3.80 -8.54 -11.05
N ALA A 221 4.11 -8.77 -12.33
CA ALA A 221 5.40 -9.31 -12.72
C ALA A 221 6.52 -8.39 -12.21
N ASN A 222 7.49 -8.98 -11.51
CA ASN A 222 8.61 -8.28 -10.91
C ASN A 222 9.60 -7.85 -12.00
N ASN A 223 9.61 -6.55 -12.31
CA ASN A 223 10.52 -5.97 -13.29
C ASN A 223 11.78 -5.36 -12.65
N ILE A 224 11.95 -5.50 -11.33
CA ILE A 224 13.15 -5.11 -10.61
C ILE A 224 14.12 -6.28 -10.56
N ASP A 225 13.61 -7.46 -10.21
CA ASP A 225 14.32 -8.73 -10.18
C ASP A 225 13.40 -9.83 -10.75
N PRO A 226 13.52 -10.16 -12.05
CA PRO A 226 12.63 -11.11 -12.71
C PRO A 226 12.65 -12.53 -12.13
N ASP A 227 13.74 -12.91 -11.46
CA ASP A 227 13.87 -14.24 -10.85
C ASP A 227 13.34 -14.26 -9.40
N SER A 228 13.03 -13.09 -8.83
CA SER A 228 12.52 -12.97 -7.46
C SER A 228 11.01 -13.21 -7.40
N PRO A 229 10.54 -14.12 -6.53
CA PRO A 229 9.12 -14.39 -6.32
C PRO A 229 8.41 -13.31 -5.49
N LEU A 230 9.09 -12.22 -5.10
CA LEU A 230 8.48 -11.11 -4.40
C LEU A 230 7.59 -10.24 -5.29
N GLY A 231 6.55 -9.65 -4.68
CA GLY A 231 5.74 -8.64 -5.35
C GLY A 231 6.46 -7.28 -5.39
N VAL A 232 6.02 -6.42 -6.30
CA VAL A 232 6.51 -5.04 -6.46
C VAL A 232 5.41 -4.04 -6.15
N ALA A 233 5.77 -2.81 -5.72
CA ALA A 233 4.78 -1.77 -5.47
C ALA A 233 3.92 -1.51 -6.72
N VAL A 234 2.63 -1.17 -6.54
CA VAL A 234 1.69 -0.96 -7.66
C VAL A 234 2.09 0.19 -8.59
N TYR A 235 2.91 1.11 -8.10
CA TYR A 235 3.46 2.23 -8.85
C TYR A 235 4.93 2.03 -9.29
N SER A 236 5.51 0.84 -9.10
CA SER A 236 6.91 0.52 -9.42
C SER A 236 7.31 0.84 -10.87
N ARG A 237 6.37 0.67 -11.81
CA ARG A 237 6.56 1.00 -13.24
C ARG A 237 6.41 2.49 -13.56
N ALA A 238 5.94 3.29 -12.60
CA ALA A 238 5.66 4.71 -12.75
C ALA A 238 6.65 5.61 -11.98
N GLU A 239 7.67 5.06 -11.32
CA GLU A 239 8.57 5.82 -10.44
C GLU A 239 9.18 7.05 -11.12
N LYS A 240 9.62 6.90 -12.38
CA LYS A 240 10.22 8.02 -13.11
C LYS A 240 9.19 9.11 -13.42
N GLN A 241 7.96 8.72 -13.80
CA GLN A 241 6.90 9.70 -14.05
C GLN A 241 6.44 10.39 -12.77
N ILE A 242 6.48 9.70 -11.62
CA ILE A 242 6.22 10.32 -10.31
C ILE A 242 7.28 11.38 -10.00
N GLN A 243 8.57 11.07 -10.22
CA GLN A 243 9.64 12.06 -10.11
C GLN A 243 9.40 13.25 -11.05
N ASP A 244 9.11 12.99 -12.33
CA ASP A 244 8.89 14.06 -13.31
C ASP A 244 7.69 14.95 -12.92
N ALA A 245 6.64 14.37 -12.30
CA ALA A 245 5.50 15.12 -11.79
C ALA A 245 5.88 16.04 -10.62
N ASP A 246 6.64 15.55 -9.65
CA ASP A 246 7.15 16.34 -8.53
C ASP A 246 8.05 17.50 -9.01
N GLU A 247 8.89 17.24 -10.02
CA GLU A 247 9.79 18.23 -10.63
C GLU A 247 9.02 19.32 -11.38
N ILE A 248 8.05 18.96 -12.23
CA ILE A 248 7.21 19.94 -12.94
C ILE A 248 6.39 20.77 -11.95
N TYR A 249 5.85 20.17 -10.90
CA TYR A 249 5.13 20.92 -9.89
C TYR A 249 6.05 21.94 -9.18
N GLY A 250 7.26 21.52 -8.82
CA GLY A 250 8.29 22.43 -8.31
C GLY A 250 8.61 23.59 -9.25
N ALA A 251 8.83 23.30 -10.53
CA ALA A 251 9.08 24.30 -11.56
C ALA A 251 7.90 25.27 -11.74
N THR A 252 6.67 24.78 -11.61
CA THR A 252 5.44 25.59 -11.70
C THR A 252 5.36 26.57 -10.52
N LEU A 253 5.63 26.10 -9.29
CA LEU A 253 5.73 26.97 -8.11
C LEU A 253 6.86 28.00 -8.23
N TRP A 254 7.97 27.64 -8.87
CA TRP A 254 9.07 28.57 -9.13
C TRP A 254 8.69 29.62 -10.18
N GLU A 255 8.00 29.25 -11.26
CA GLU A 255 7.50 30.18 -12.27
C GLU A 255 6.65 31.27 -11.61
N TYR A 256 5.67 30.87 -10.79
CA TYR A 256 4.83 31.82 -10.04
C TYR A 256 5.62 32.77 -9.16
N LYS A 257 6.63 32.25 -8.45
CA LYS A 257 7.49 33.07 -7.59
C LYS A 257 8.38 34.02 -8.39
N SER A 258 8.93 33.56 -9.51
CA SER A 258 9.86 34.34 -10.35
C SER A 258 9.16 35.48 -11.11
N LYS A 259 7.85 35.32 -11.35
CA LYS A 259 7.01 36.24 -12.11
C LYS A 259 6.05 37.04 -11.24
N GLU A 260 6.25 37.02 -9.92
CA GLU A 260 5.53 37.87 -9.00
C GLU A 260 5.70 39.34 -9.42
N THR A 261 4.59 40.07 -9.49
CA THR A 261 4.58 41.46 -9.94
C THR A 261 5.46 42.32 -9.04
N ALA A 262 6.30 43.16 -9.65
CA ALA A 262 7.17 44.08 -8.94
C ALA A 262 7.10 45.48 -9.54
N ILE A 263 7.08 46.50 -8.69
CA ILE A 263 7.21 47.91 -9.06
C ILE A 263 8.69 48.27 -8.98
N GLN A 264 9.32 48.38 -10.14
CA GLN A 264 10.69 48.87 -10.30
C GLN A 264 10.62 50.38 -10.44
N ALA A 265 11.02 51.11 -9.40
CA ALA A 265 10.87 52.56 -9.38
C ALA A 265 12.13 53.25 -8.87
N SER A 266 12.31 54.49 -9.31
CA SER A 266 13.35 55.38 -8.81
C SER A 266 13.08 55.73 -7.34
N ASN A 267 14.15 55.97 -6.57
CA ASN A 267 14.08 56.14 -5.13
C ASN A 267 13.23 57.34 -4.66
N GLU A 268 12.89 58.28 -5.56
CA GLU A 268 11.99 59.41 -5.29
C GLU A 268 10.55 58.98 -5.04
N PHE A 269 10.15 57.78 -5.49
CA PHE A 269 8.81 57.24 -5.25
C PHE A 269 8.65 56.57 -3.88
N PHE A 270 9.75 56.33 -3.16
CA PHE A 270 9.72 55.61 -1.89
C PHE A 270 9.92 56.55 -0.69
N LYS A 271 9.28 56.19 0.44
CA LYS A 271 9.57 56.83 1.72
C LYS A 271 11.01 56.53 2.13
N LYS A 272 11.70 57.52 2.70
CA LYS A 272 13.07 57.38 3.18
C LYS A 272 13.11 57.56 4.71
N ASN A 273 14.03 56.87 5.37
CA ASN A 273 14.32 57.12 6.77
C ASN A 273 15.15 58.40 6.93
N ARG A 274 15.47 58.77 8.19
CA ARG A 274 16.28 59.96 8.48
C ARG A 274 17.72 59.88 7.94
N GLN A 275 18.21 58.67 7.64
CA GLN A 275 19.53 58.43 7.02
C GLN A 275 19.47 58.45 5.47
N GLY A 276 18.29 58.65 4.88
CA GLY A 276 18.10 58.70 3.42
C GLY A 276 17.91 57.32 2.75
N GLU A 277 17.80 56.25 3.53
CA GLU A 277 17.60 54.89 3.03
C GLU A 277 16.12 54.63 2.71
N VAL A 278 15.86 53.88 1.65
CA VAL A 278 14.50 53.52 1.23
C VAL A 278 13.84 52.58 2.25
N LEU A 279 12.64 52.95 2.69
CA LEU A 279 11.80 52.14 3.56
C LEU A 279 10.76 51.38 2.72
N LEU A 280 10.95 50.07 2.59
CA LEU A 280 9.97 49.19 1.97
C LEU A 280 8.90 48.76 2.99
N PRO A 281 7.64 48.59 2.57
CA PRO A 281 6.61 48.05 3.45
C PRO A 281 6.97 46.62 3.88
N LYS A 282 6.91 46.36 5.18
CA LYS A 282 7.25 45.05 5.76
C LYS A 282 6.35 43.96 5.19
N GLY A 283 6.94 42.87 4.69
CA GLY A 283 6.24 41.75 4.06
C GLY A 283 5.87 41.97 2.58
N GLN A 284 6.23 43.11 1.98
CA GLN A 284 6.01 43.44 0.57
C GLN A 284 7.32 43.76 -0.15
N GLU A 285 8.46 43.33 0.41
CA GLU A 285 9.79 43.66 -0.11
C GLU A 285 10.03 43.11 -1.52
N ARG A 286 9.24 42.10 -1.96
CA ARG A 286 9.27 41.56 -3.32
C ARG A 286 8.44 42.37 -4.33
N LEU A 287 7.42 43.10 -3.86
CA LEU A 287 6.55 43.92 -4.71
C LEU A 287 7.20 45.25 -5.12
N TYR A 288 8.28 45.67 -4.44
CA TYR A 288 8.90 46.97 -4.64
C TYR A 288 10.41 46.83 -4.79
N TYR A 289 10.95 47.33 -5.91
CA TYR A 289 12.37 47.25 -6.21
C TYR A 289 12.95 48.66 -6.44
N PRO A 290 13.69 49.21 -5.45
CA PRO A 290 14.31 50.53 -5.57
C PRO A 290 15.51 50.47 -6.53
N MET A 291 15.39 51.16 -7.67
CA MET A 291 16.39 51.12 -8.75
C MET A 291 17.59 52.06 -8.53
N GLY A 292 17.52 52.94 -7.53
CA GLY A 292 18.53 53.97 -7.27
C GLY A 292 17.96 55.38 -7.33
N ASN A 293 18.77 56.38 -6.96
CA ASN A 293 18.38 57.78 -7.03
C ASN A 293 18.54 58.30 -8.46
N SER A 294 17.59 59.12 -8.90
CA SER A 294 17.62 59.86 -10.17
C SER A 294 17.76 58.96 -11.41
N ILE A 295 17.23 57.73 -11.32
CA ILE A 295 17.09 56.86 -12.50
C ILE A 295 15.91 57.39 -13.31
N ALA A 296 16.17 57.76 -14.56
CA ALA A 296 15.15 58.26 -15.47
C ALA A 296 14.74 57.19 -16.50
N ASP A 297 13.49 57.24 -16.92
CA ASP A 297 13.01 56.52 -18.08
C ASP A 297 13.71 57.07 -19.35
N PRO A 298 14.39 56.23 -20.15
CA PRO A 298 15.16 56.68 -21.31
C PRO A 298 14.32 57.37 -22.40
N THR A 299 13.01 57.10 -22.42
CA THR A 299 12.08 57.59 -23.45
C THR A 299 11.44 58.92 -23.02
N THR A 300 11.10 59.05 -21.74
CA THR A 300 10.34 60.21 -21.23
C THR A 300 11.18 61.20 -20.42
N GLY A 301 12.38 60.82 -19.97
CA GLY A 301 13.24 61.63 -19.12
C GLY A 301 12.70 61.86 -17.70
N LYS A 302 11.57 61.25 -17.33
CA LYS A 302 10.97 61.32 -16.00
C LYS A 302 11.56 60.25 -15.07
N PRO A 303 11.45 60.39 -13.73
CA PRO A 303 11.84 59.33 -12.81
C PRO A 303 11.21 57.98 -13.19
N LEU A 304 12.04 56.94 -13.27
CA LEU A 304 11.63 55.61 -13.70
C LEU A 304 10.53 55.05 -12.80
N PHE A 305 9.44 54.62 -13.41
CA PHE A 305 8.38 53.85 -12.75
C PHE A 305 7.91 52.76 -13.72
N ASN A 306 8.30 51.53 -13.44
CA ASN A 306 8.03 50.38 -14.29
C ASN A 306 7.28 49.30 -13.50
N VAL A 307 6.19 48.80 -14.06
CA VAL A 307 5.46 47.65 -13.52
C VAL A 307 5.98 46.39 -14.21
N TYR A 308 6.83 45.65 -13.54
CA TYR A 308 7.29 44.33 -13.97
C TYR A 308 6.20 43.30 -13.68
N SER A 309 5.50 42.85 -14.72
CA SER A 309 4.44 41.82 -14.61
C SER A 309 4.50 40.90 -15.83
N PRO A 310 5.50 40.02 -15.93
CA PRO A 310 5.64 39.12 -17.06
C PRO A 310 4.51 38.08 -17.09
N ASP A 311 4.09 37.68 -18.30
CA ASP A 311 3.08 36.64 -18.49
C ASP A 311 3.53 35.29 -17.90
N ILE A 312 2.62 34.60 -17.23
CA ILE A 312 2.87 33.30 -16.60
C ILE A 312 2.41 32.19 -17.55
N ARG A 313 3.24 31.17 -17.74
CA ARG A 313 2.95 30.04 -18.67
C ARG A 313 2.13 28.93 -18.00
N ASP A 314 1.15 29.30 -17.19
CA ASP A 314 0.40 28.39 -16.32
C ASP A 314 -0.24 27.23 -17.10
N GLN A 315 -0.92 27.50 -18.21
CA GLN A 315 -1.59 26.49 -19.04
C GLN A 315 -0.61 25.44 -19.57
N SER A 316 0.58 25.85 -20.02
CA SER A 316 1.59 24.91 -20.54
C SER A 316 2.12 23.99 -19.44
N PHE A 317 2.33 24.53 -18.23
CA PHE A 317 2.77 23.74 -17.09
C PHE A 317 1.70 22.75 -16.62
N PHE A 318 0.45 23.19 -16.47
CA PHE A 318 -0.64 22.30 -16.04
C PHE A 318 -0.98 21.24 -17.07
N ASN A 319 -0.96 21.57 -18.37
CA ASN A 319 -1.14 20.59 -19.44
C ASN A 319 -0.02 19.56 -19.46
N GLY A 320 1.24 20.00 -19.28
CA GLY A 320 2.39 19.11 -19.16
C GLY A 320 2.28 18.18 -17.95
N TYR A 321 1.96 18.75 -16.78
CA TYR A 321 1.71 18.01 -15.55
C TYR A 321 0.62 16.95 -15.73
N ASN A 322 -0.54 17.32 -16.29
CA ASN A 322 -1.65 16.40 -16.49
C ASN A 322 -1.27 15.20 -17.37
N ARG A 323 -0.48 15.44 -18.44
CA ARG A 323 0.04 14.37 -19.30
C ARG A 323 0.97 13.41 -18.55
N ILE A 324 1.74 13.90 -17.57
CA ILE A 324 2.58 13.04 -16.74
C ILE A 324 1.71 12.21 -15.79
N ILE A 325 0.72 12.81 -15.13
CA ILE A 325 -0.20 12.06 -14.25
C ILE A 325 -0.93 10.96 -15.01
N GLN A 326 -1.33 11.20 -16.26
CA GLN A 326 -1.91 10.16 -17.11
C GLN A 326 -0.95 8.99 -17.37
N LYS A 327 0.35 9.25 -17.52
CA LYS A 327 1.36 8.18 -17.62
C LYS A 327 1.54 7.44 -16.29
N VAL A 328 1.45 8.14 -15.16
CA VAL A 328 1.45 7.53 -13.82
C VAL A 328 0.27 6.58 -13.69
N GLU A 329 -0.94 7.02 -14.05
CA GLU A 329 -2.14 6.18 -14.06
C GLU A 329 -1.96 4.96 -14.94
N PHE A 330 -1.54 5.15 -16.20
CA PHE A 330 -1.34 4.06 -17.16
C PHE A 330 -0.33 3.03 -16.67
N ASN A 331 0.86 3.47 -16.25
CA ASN A 331 1.94 2.58 -15.83
C ASN A 331 1.65 1.86 -14.51
N SER A 332 0.82 2.47 -13.65
CA SER A 332 0.39 1.85 -12.39
C SER A 332 -0.84 0.94 -12.56
N GLY A 333 -1.47 0.91 -13.74
CA GLY A 333 -2.68 0.13 -13.99
C GLY A 333 -3.99 0.82 -13.59
N LEU A 334 -3.97 2.12 -13.25
CA LEU A 334 -5.19 2.89 -12.99
C LEU A 334 -5.89 3.31 -14.30
N ALA A 335 -7.17 3.64 -14.16
CA ALA A 335 -7.93 4.28 -15.23
C ALA A 335 -7.50 5.75 -15.39
N TYR A 336 -7.64 6.28 -16.61
CA TYR A 336 -7.47 7.70 -16.82
C TYR A 336 -8.55 8.51 -16.11
N GLY A 337 -8.16 9.63 -15.51
CA GLY A 337 -9.05 10.53 -14.78
C GLY A 337 -9.28 10.12 -13.33
N THR A 338 -8.53 9.13 -12.83
CA THR A 338 -8.52 8.74 -11.42
C THR A 338 -7.76 9.75 -10.57
N LEU A 339 -6.62 10.22 -11.08
CA LEU A 339 -5.76 11.27 -10.51
C LEU A 339 -5.62 12.46 -11.45
N SER A 340 -5.64 12.22 -12.77
CA SER A 340 -5.53 13.27 -13.78
C SER A 340 -6.84 14.05 -13.94
N ASP A 341 -6.75 15.30 -14.40
CA ASP A 341 -7.92 16.09 -14.76
C ASP A 341 -8.50 15.59 -16.09
N PRO A 342 -9.76 15.11 -16.11
CA PRO A 342 -10.41 14.59 -17.32
C PRO A 342 -10.73 15.68 -18.36
N GLN A 343 -10.77 16.96 -17.98
CA GLN A 343 -11.11 18.06 -18.90
C GLN A 343 -9.93 18.52 -19.76
N ASN A 344 -8.69 18.31 -19.30
CA ASN A 344 -7.49 18.82 -19.96
C ASN A 344 -7.00 18.01 -21.17
N VAL A 345 -7.70 16.93 -21.55
CA VAL A 345 -7.38 16.13 -22.75
C VAL A 345 -8.65 15.60 -23.40
N GLU A 346 -8.85 15.90 -24.69
CA GLU A 346 -9.83 15.19 -25.53
C GLU A 346 -9.35 13.74 -25.72
N LYS A 347 -9.80 12.83 -24.86
CA LYS A 347 -9.73 11.38 -25.12
C LYS A 347 -11.01 10.92 -25.80
N THR A 348 -10.86 10.03 -26.75
CA THR A 348 -12.02 9.39 -27.37
C THR A 348 -12.73 8.52 -26.32
N ALA A 349 -14.06 8.39 -26.43
CA ALA A 349 -14.85 7.57 -25.51
C ALA A 349 -14.33 6.12 -25.42
N GLU A 350 -13.76 5.60 -26.52
CA GLU A 350 -13.19 4.26 -26.59
C GLU A 350 -11.92 4.12 -25.74
N GLU A 351 -10.99 5.09 -25.80
CA GLU A 351 -9.78 5.06 -24.96
C GLU A 351 -10.10 5.11 -23.47
N ILE A 352 -11.13 5.85 -23.08
CA ILE A 352 -11.61 5.89 -21.68
C ILE A 352 -12.15 4.52 -21.28
N LYS A 353 -12.95 3.88 -22.14
CA LYS A 353 -13.51 2.55 -21.91
C LYS A 353 -12.41 1.50 -21.77
N THR A 354 -11.46 1.45 -22.70
CA THR A 354 -10.30 0.54 -22.63
C THR A 354 -9.47 0.77 -21.37
N SER A 355 -9.26 2.02 -20.98
CA SER A 355 -8.52 2.34 -19.76
C SER A 355 -9.23 1.86 -18.49
N LYS A 356 -10.56 1.97 -18.43
CA LYS A 356 -11.36 1.44 -17.32
C LYS A 356 -11.30 -0.07 -17.25
N GLN A 357 -11.38 -0.75 -18.39
CA GLN A 357 -11.28 -2.21 -18.44
C GLN A 357 -9.92 -2.72 -17.96
N ARG A 358 -8.82 -2.07 -18.35
CA ARG A 358 -7.48 -2.42 -17.82
C ARG A 358 -7.40 -2.23 -16.30
N SER A 359 -7.96 -1.14 -15.79
CA SER A 359 -8.00 -0.88 -14.35
C SER A 359 -8.82 -1.94 -13.62
N TYR A 360 -9.94 -2.37 -14.21
CA TYR A 360 -10.74 -3.46 -13.68
C TYR A 360 -9.95 -4.76 -13.56
N SER A 361 -9.26 -5.17 -14.63
CA SER A 361 -8.43 -6.39 -14.62
C SER A 361 -7.37 -6.32 -13.51
N THR A 362 -6.72 -5.17 -13.34
CA THR A 362 -5.70 -4.98 -12.29
C THR A 362 -6.32 -5.09 -10.89
N VAL A 363 -7.50 -4.49 -10.67
CA VAL A 363 -8.23 -4.61 -9.40
C VAL A 363 -8.62 -6.07 -9.13
N LYS A 364 -9.08 -6.80 -10.16
CA LYS A 364 -9.48 -8.20 -10.03
C LYS A 364 -8.32 -9.10 -9.64
N ASP A 365 -7.15 -8.90 -10.25
CA ASP A 365 -5.95 -9.65 -9.89
C ASP A 365 -5.57 -9.40 -8.42
N ILE A 366 -5.66 -8.15 -7.95
CA ILE A 366 -5.36 -7.81 -6.55
C ILE A 366 -6.40 -8.42 -5.59
N GLN A 367 -7.68 -8.41 -5.95
CA GLN A 367 -8.74 -9.10 -5.19
C GLN A 367 -8.44 -10.60 -5.05
N ASN A 368 -8.09 -11.28 -6.15
CA ASN A 368 -7.77 -12.70 -6.13
C ASN A 368 -6.57 -13.00 -5.21
N SER A 369 -5.49 -12.22 -5.31
CA SER A 369 -4.34 -12.37 -4.41
C SER A 369 -4.69 -12.06 -2.94
N THR A 370 -5.57 -11.08 -2.71
CA THR A 370 -6.07 -10.75 -1.36
C THR A 370 -6.89 -11.91 -0.79
N GLU A 371 -7.73 -12.54 -1.60
CA GLU A 371 -8.52 -13.71 -1.22
C GLU A 371 -7.63 -14.91 -0.88
N GLU A 372 -6.62 -15.21 -1.71
CA GLU A 372 -5.64 -16.27 -1.43
C GLU A 372 -4.94 -16.04 -0.08
N ALA A 373 -4.51 -14.80 0.19
CA ALA A 373 -3.90 -14.43 1.45
C ALA A 373 -4.87 -14.59 2.64
N ILE A 374 -6.16 -14.24 2.48
CA ILE A 374 -7.17 -14.44 3.53
C ILE A 374 -7.40 -15.94 3.79
N ARG A 375 -7.49 -16.76 2.75
CA ARG A 375 -7.65 -18.22 2.87
C ARG A 375 -6.45 -18.85 3.60
N SER A 376 -5.23 -18.47 3.23
CA SER A 376 -4.01 -18.89 3.91
C SER A 376 -3.97 -18.41 5.37
N LEU A 377 -4.43 -17.19 5.65
CA LEU A 377 -4.51 -16.66 7.01
C LEU A 377 -5.50 -17.46 7.86
N VAL A 378 -6.69 -17.76 7.35
CA VAL A 378 -7.69 -18.59 8.03
C VAL A 378 -7.12 -19.98 8.32
N ARG A 379 -6.43 -20.60 7.36
CA ARG A 379 -5.79 -21.90 7.55
C ARG A 379 -4.73 -21.85 8.64
N SER A 380 -3.89 -20.82 8.66
CA SER A 380 -2.90 -20.62 9.73
C SER A 380 -3.54 -20.41 11.10
N ILE A 381 -4.66 -19.67 11.19
CA ILE A 381 -5.40 -19.49 12.45
C ILE A 381 -6.00 -20.82 12.90
N GLU A 382 -6.55 -21.62 11.99
CA GLU A 382 -7.12 -22.94 12.29
C GLU A 382 -6.10 -23.85 12.97
N VAL A 383 -4.84 -23.83 12.53
CA VAL A 383 -3.75 -24.60 13.15
C VAL A 383 -3.52 -24.16 14.61
N TRP A 384 -3.49 -22.85 14.88
CA TRP A 384 -3.36 -22.36 16.26
C TRP A 384 -4.57 -22.67 17.14
N VAL A 385 -5.78 -22.63 16.56
CA VAL A 385 -7.02 -23.02 17.25
C VAL A 385 -7.00 -24.50 17.64
N GLU A 386 -6.49 -25.37 16.75
CA GLU A 386 -6.32 -26.79 17.02
C GLU A 386 -5.30 -27.02 18.15
N PHE A 387 -4.11 -26.42 18.05
CA PHE A 387 -3.05 -26.56 19.06
C PHE A 387 -3.45 -26.03 20.44
N GLY A 388 -4.16 -24.90 20.48
CA GLY A 388 -4.64 -24.31 21.73
C GLY A 388 -5.91 -24.94 22.27
N HIS A 389 -6.52 -25.92 21.56
CA HIS A 389 -7.83 -26.49 21.87
C HIS A 389 -8.92 -25.42 22.09
N LEU A 390 -8.85 -24.32 21.33
CA LEU A 390 -9.69 -23.13 21.55
C LEU A 390 -11.13 -23.32 21.04
N ALA A 391 -11.34 -24.23 20.09
CA ALA A 391 -12.65 -24.56 19.56
C ALA A 391 -12.71 -26.03 19.09
N PRO A 392 -13.88 -26.70 19.18
CA PRO A 392 -14.02 -28.10 18.77
C PRO A 392 -13.72 -28.29 17.28
N PRO A 393 -13.21 -29.45 16.85
CA PRO A 393 -13.01 -29.76 15.42
C PRO A 393 -14.29 -29.58 14.61
N GLY A 394 -14.16 -28.99 13.42
CA GLY A 394 -15.29 -28.71 12.54
C GLY A 394 -14.86 -28.10 11.21
N LYS A 395 -15.75 -28.18 10.21
CA LYS A 395 -15.53 -27.64 8.87
C LYS A 395 -15.38 -26.12 8.92
N VAL A 396 -14.39 -25.59 8.20
CA VAL A 396 -14.14 -24.15 8.04
C VAL A 396 -14.15 -23.81 6.55
N GLU A 397 -15.08 -22.95 6.13
CA GLU A 397 -15.23 -22.48 4.76
C GLU A 397 -15.11 -20.97 4.72
N VAL A 398 -14.29 -20.47 3.79
CA VAL A 398 -14.08 -19.05 3.55
C VAL A 398 -14.81 -18.65 2.27
N SER A 399 -15.70 -17.67 2.38
CA SER A 399 -16.37 -17.02 1.25
C SER A 399 -15.90 -15.57 1.13
N CYS A 400 -15.61 -15.13 -0.09
CA CYS A 400 -15.23 -13.75 -0.40
C CYS A 400 -16.07 -13.27 -1.59
N ASP A 401 -16.91 -12.27 -1.36
CA ASP A 401 -17.65 -11.55 -2.40
C ASP A 401 -17.09 -10.14 -2.50
N TRP A 402 -16.55 -9.78 -3.65
CA TRP A 402 -15.92 -8.49 -3.88
C TRP A 402 -16.84 -7.47 -4.56
N ASP A 403 -18.06 -7.88 -4.95
CA ASP A 403 -19.10 -7.11 -5.65
C ASP A 403 -18.53 -6.13 -6.70
N ASP A 404 -18.27 -6.63 -7.91
CA ASP A 404 -17.68 -5.82 -9.01
C ASP A 404 -18.68 -4.83 -9.66
N SER A 405 -19.72 -4.39 -8.93
CA SER A 405 -20.88 -3.68 -9.48
C SER A 405 -20.60 -2.27 -10.00
N LEU A 406 -19.55 -1.63 -9.49
CA LEU A 406 -19.17 -0.27 -9.85
C LEU A 406 -18.36 -0.19 -11.16
N ILE A 407 -17.85 -1.31 -11.66
CA ILE A 407 -16.86 -1.33 -12.75
C ILE A 407 -17.35 -2.09 -13.98
N VAL A 408 -18.19 -3.11 -13.80
CA VAL A 408 -18.82 -3.87 -14.90
C VAL A 408 -20.22 -3.32 -15.17
N ASP A 409 -20.64 -3.29 -16.43
CA ASP A 409 -22.04 -3.05 -16.79
C ASP A 409 -22.87 -4.28 -16.40
N LYS A 410 -23.07 -4.49 -15.08
CA LYS A 410 -23.82 -5.62 -14.51
C LYS A 410 -25.24 -5.70 -15.06
N LYS A 411 -25.75 -4.62 -15.66
CA LYS A 411 -27.04 -4.66 -16.35
C LYS A 411 -26.98 -5.62 -17.54
N TYR A 412 -25.92 -5.53 -18.35
CA TYR A 412 -25.73 -6.41 -19.50
C TYR A 412 -25.49 -7.87 -19.07
N GLU A 413 -24.61 -8.11 -18.09
CA GLU A 413 -24.37 -9.47 -17.58
C GLU A 413 -25.59 -10.08 -16.90
N LEU A 414 -26.36 -9.29 -16.14
CA LEU A 414 -27.60 -9.74 -15.52
C LEU A 414 -28.68 -10.04 -16.55
N GLU A 415 -28.79 -9.24 -17.61
CA GLU A 415 -29.68 -9.51 -18.74
C GLU A 415 -29.31 -10.82 -19.43
N GLN A 416 -28.01 -11.07 -19.66
CA GLN A 416 -27.53 -12.33 -20.21
C GLN A 416 -27.79 -13.52 -19.27
N LEU A 417 -27.46 -13.39 -17.98
CA LEU A 417 -27.66 -14.46 -16.98
C LEU A 417 -29.15 -14.81 -16.82
N ARG A 418 -30.04 -13.80 -16.92
CA ARG A 418 -31.49 -14.01 -16.95
C ARG A 418 -31.94 -14.70 -18.23
N ALA A 419 -31.35 -14.36 -19.37
CA ALA A 419 -31.63 -15.03 -20.64
C ALA A 419 -31.18 -16.50 -20.62
N ASP A 420 -30.02 -16.80 -20.04
CA ASP A 420 -29.49 -18.16 -19.89
C ASP A 420 -30.36 -19.02 -18.96
N LEU A 421 -30.84 -18.45 -17.84
CA LEU A 421 -31.80 -19.11 -16.96
C LEU A 421 -33.13 -19.36 -17.68
N ALA A 422 -33.65 -18.38 -18.42
CA ALA A 422 -34.90 -18.51 -19.18
C ALA A 422 -34.78 -19.54 -20.32
N ALA A 423 -33.59 -19.68 -20.91
CA ALA A 423 -33.27 -20.67 -21.93
C ALA A 423 -32.98 -22.07 -21.36
N GLY A 424 -32.94 -22.23 -20.03
CA GLY A 424 -32.64 -23.50 -19.36
C GLY A 424 -31.18 -23.94 -19.49
N ILE A 425 -30.27 -23.03 -19.80
CA ILE A 425 -28.83 -23.30 -19.94
C ILE A 425 -28.18 -23.46 -18.56
N ILE A 426 -28.66 -22.71 -17.56
CA ILE A 426 -28.21 -22.79 -16.16
C ILE A 426 -29.41 -23.06 -15.23
N GLY A 427 -29.14 -23.73 -14.10
CA GLY A 427 -30.16 -24.01 -13.08
C GLY A 427 -30.38 -22.85 -12.08
N PRO A 428 -31.49 -22.84 -11.32
CA PRO A 428 -31.76 -21.80 -10.32
C PRO A 428 -30.70 -21.69 -9.21
N VAL A 429 -30.12 -22.82 -8.79
CA VAL A 429 -29.05 -22.86 -7.78
C VAL A 429 -27.81 -22.17 -8.32
N GLU A 430 -27.36 -22.56 -9.51
CA GLU A 430 -26.20 -21.96 -10.19
C GLU A 430 -26.41 -20.48 -10.49
N PHE A 431 -27.63 -20.08 -10.89
CA PHE A 431 -27.99 -18.68 -11.08
C PHE A 431 -27.80 -17.88 -9.79
N ARG A 432 -28.25 -18.41 -8.64
CA ARG A 432 -28.10 -17.72 -7.34
C ARG A 432 -26.64 -17.64 -6.89
N MET A 433 -25.90 -18.73 -7.03
CA MET A 433 -24.47 -18.75 -6.73
C MET A 433 -23.72 -17.69 -7.56
N LYS A 434 -23.95 -17.66 -8.89
CA LYS A 434 -23.33 -16.68 -9.79
C LYS A 434 -23.80 -15.24 -9.55
N ARG A 435 -25.08 -15.02 -9.22
CA ARG A 435 -25.65 -13.67 -9.07
C ARG A 435 -25.35 -13.04 -7.71
N PHE A 436 -25.36 -13.84 -6.65
CA PHE A 436 -25.34 -13.37 -5.26
C PHE A 436 -24.07 -13.79 -4.50
N GLY A 437 -23.14 -14.50 -5.15
CA GLY A 437 -21.92 -14.99 -4.49
C GLY A 437 -22.21 -16.00 -3.37
N GLU A 438 -23.39 -16.62 -3.39
CA GLU A 438 -23.81 -17.58 -2.38
C GLU A 438 -23.05 -18.91 -2.54
N THR A 439 -22.76 -19.56 -1.43
CA THR A 439 -22.39 -20.99 -1.43
C THR A 439 -23.56 -21.84 -1.93
N GLU A 440 -23.28 -23.04 -2.43
CA GLU A 440 -24.31 -23.97 -2.89
C GLU A 440 -25.38 -24.21 -1.81
N ASP A 441 -24.96 -24.44 -0.57
CA ASP A 441 -25.86 -24.63 0.59
C ASP A 441 -26.73 -23.39 0.86
N GLN A 442 -26.19 -22.18 0.76
CA GLN A 442 -26.95 -20.94 0.91
C GLN A 442 -27.97 -20.77 -0.22
N ALA A 443 -27.56 -21.04 -1.47
CA ALA A 443 -28.43 -20.94 -2.64
C ALA A 443 -29.58 -21.95 -2.58
N VAL A 444 -29.30 -23.20 -2.20
CA VAL A 444 -30.31 -24.25 -2.00
C VAL A 444 -31.28 -23.87 -0.88
N LYS A 445 -30.78 -23.42 0.29
CA LYS A 445 -31.63 -22.97 1.40
C LYS A 445 -32.52 -21.79 1.00
N ALA A 446 -31.99 -20.83 0.25
CA ALA A 446 -32.75 -19.68 -0.20
C ALA A 446 -33.85 -20.06 -1.20
N LEU A 447 -33.58 -21.00 -2.11
CA LEU A 447 -34.61 -21.54 -3.02
C LEU A 447 -35.66 -22.36 -2.28
N ALA A 448 -35.25 -23.15 -1.29
CA ALA A 448 -36.17 -23.91 -0.46
C ALA A 448 -37.16 -23.00 0.30
N LYS A 449 -36.71 -21.84 0.81
CA LYS A 449 -37.57 -20.82 1.42
C LYS A 449 -38.56 -20.15 0.46
N ILE A 450 -38.24 -20.11 -0.83
CA ILE A 450 -39.15 -19.58 -1.87
C ILE A 450 -40.20 -20.63 -2.26
N GLN A 451 -39.79 -21.90 -2.29
CA GLN A 451 -40.65 -23.03 -2.65
C GLN A 451 -41.57 -23.46 -1.50
N PHE A 452 -41.12 -23.25 -0.26
CA PHE A 452 -41.88 -23.43 0.97
C PHE A 452 -41.72 -22.16 1.82
N PRO A 453 -42.45 -21.08 1.52
CA PRO A 453 -42.51 -19.92 2.39
C PRO A 453 -43.00 -20.41 3.75
N ASP A 454 -42.32 -20.02 4.84
CA ASP A 454 -42.74 -20.38 6.20
C ASP A 454 -44.25 -20.14 6.32
N ASP A 455 -44.99 -21.22 6.65
CA ASP A 455 -46.42 -21.17 6.88
C ASP A 455 -46.72 -20.02 7.83
N ILE A 456 -47.63 -19.16 7.39
CA ILE A 456 -48.23 -18.09 8.19
C ILE A 456 -48.71 -18.72 9.50
N GLN A 457 -48.00 -18.45 10.60
CA GLN A 457 -48.57 -18.58 11.93
C GLN A 457 -49.56 -17.43 12.10
N GLU A 458 -50.82 -17.78 11.79
CA GLU A 458 -52.11 -17.10 12.00
C GLU A 458 -52.32 -15.66 11.50
#